data_AF-A1CMK5-F1
#
_entry.id   AF-A1CMK5-F1
#
_cell.length_a   1.000
_cell.length_b   1.000
_cell.length_c   1.000
_cell.angle_alpha   90.00
_cell.angle_beta   90.00
_cell.angle_gamma   90.00
#
_symmetry.space_group_name_H-M   'P 1'
#
loop_
_entity.id
_entity.type
_entity.pdbx_description
1 polymer ?
#
loop_
_entity_poly.entity_id
_entity_poly.type
_entity_poly.pdbx_seq_one_letter_code
_entity_poly.pdbx_strand_id
1 'polypeptide(L)'
;MTAILGKVAFHILYGDRKKKITQFLRTTTPDSVLSDLHTSLVGKGITSITPQAVFYASSIRDSPQEQPYWTKKSFQNHLARTHPDTTIPDTAINVLWTCFYFYAYHPFPLPGAGDRKLELPAFERGFILLSLQGTRLLGIVEDDFGHCWGRVEDTCSCRFRINRIFRSLSLVNCQSSSDPQVAGFDTFITDDVIDVILTIFPSHPKLHPSLEQLKPLAERLLQRRTDQYQMKVSDLATLLCLIMRLRVYQPTWDRGFHYGSFEESSPEKEEFANILAQSFCLDDDDEYLAPDSVLRALDILPNLEQWFHQLWATLFQPCTSTGIPNLETESSPDTTMAGILRAVSLFIPPFQAHKRTELARKVKLITFQKCYDSISQSLTDSLDLGHILGQIFHGDPDRRSHLVLFLGHQAQDSKRVVVGAFFPICTQNPAAKEGKEPEKICKSRIALPQLLFQLQPSFSLFRWNGEGSMSSSQAYDSATGYTGHPNCIGDLNRSKVGVEIDSVTRQATFLRGTDTANRMPGGYEEVTRKHDGAENIHEDQQERKTDFTVTRIAILNVEGGPNYDYPW
;
A
#
# COMPACT_ATOMS: atom_id res chain seq x y z
N MET A 1 25.35 46.23 -17.93
CA MET A 1 25.13 46.84 -16.59
C MET A 1 24.00 46.16 -15.81
N THR A 2 22.86 45.86 -16.41
CA THR A 2 21.70 45.19 -15.79
C THR A 2 22.02 43.84 -15.13
N ALA A 3 22.87 43.00 -15.75
CA ALA A 3 23.30 41.72 -15.16
C ALA A 3 24.21 41.87 -13.92
N ILE A 4 24.95 42.98 -13.81
CA ILE A 4 25.85 43.24 -12.67
C ILE A 4 25.03 43.78 -11.49
N LEU A 5 24.10 44.71 -11.75
CA LEU A 5 23.12 45.18 -10.77
C LEU A 5 22.24 44.02 -10.25
N GLY A 6 21.81 43.12 -11.14
CA GLY A 6 21.07 41.91 -10.74
C GLY A 6 21.86 40.99 -9.80
N LYS A 7 23.16 40.79 -10.05
CA LYS A 7 24.04 40.00 -9.15
C LYS A 7 24.26 40.68 -7.81
N VAL A 8 24.46 42.00 -7.78
CA VAL A 8 24.63 42.77 -6.54
C VAL A 8 23.35 42.77 -5.71
N ALA A 9 22.20 43.02 -6.33
CA ALA A 9 20.90 42.96 -5.66
C ALA A 9 20.61 41.56 -5.11
N PHE A 10 20.92 40.49 -5.86
CA PHE A 10 20.79 39.12 -5.37
C PHE A 10 21.69 38.84 -4.17
N HIS A 11 22.93 39.34 -4.18
CA HIS A 11 23.86 39.13 -3.07
C HIS A 11 23.44 39.90 -1.81
N ILE A 12 22.87 41.10 -1.96
CA ILE A 12 22.32 41.87 -0.84
C ILE A 12 21.08 41.18 -0.26
N LEU A 13 20.18 40.68 -1.11
CA LEU A 13 18.91 40.09 -0.68
C LEU A 13 19.05 38.66 -0.13
N TYR A 14 19.99 37.86 -0.67
CA TYR A 14 20.09 36.43 -0.37
C TYR A 14 21.46 35.97 0.13
N GLY A 15 22.41 36.89 0.35
CA GLY A 15 23.77 36.57 0.78
C GLY A 15 23.81 35.79 2.09
N ASP A 16 23.04 36.19 3.09
CA ASP A 16 23.00 35.50 4.39
C ASP A 16 22.32 34.13 4.31
N ARG A 17 21.28 33.98 3.50
CA ARG A 17 20.66 32.67 3.23
C ARG A 17 21.65 31.73 2.54
N LYS A 18 22.42 32.23 1.57
CA LYS A 18 23.49 31.45 0.90
C LYS A 18 24.59 31.03 1.89
N LYS A 19 24.97 31.90 2.83
CA LYS A 19 25.91 31.54 3.92
C LYS A 19 25.34 30.43 4.80
N LYS A 20 24.07 30.52 5.21
CA LYS A 20 23.40 29.47 6.01
C LYS A 20 23.37 28.13 5.29
N ILE A 21 23.01 28.11 4.01
CA ILE A 21 23.04 26.88 3.18
C ILE A 21 24.45 26.32 3.09
N THR A 22 25.45 27.17 2.81
CA THR A 22 26.86 26.74 2.72
C THR A 22 27.35 26.16 4.05
N GLN A 23 26.98 26.79 5.16
CA GLN A 23 27.30 26.33 6.50
C GLN A 23 26.66 24.96 6.77
N PHE A 24 25.35 24.84 6.52
CA PHE A 24 24.60 23.59 6.66
C PHE A 24 25.31 22.45 5.89
N LEU A 25 25.53 22.62 4.58
CA LEU A 25 26.20 21.58 3.76
C LEU A 25 27.59 21.17 4.28
N ARG A 26 28.30 22.06 4.98
CA ARG A 26 29.64 21.78 5.54
C ARG A 26 29.60 21.13 6.92
N THR A 27 28.69 21.57 7.79
CA THR A 27 28.72 21.20 9.22
C THR A 27 27.69 20.16 9.63
N THR A 28 26.73 19.81 8.76
CA THR A 28 25.74 18.78 9.06
C THR A 28 26.41 17.43 9.33
N THR A 29 26.07 16.86 10.48
CA THR A 29 26.44 15.52 10.98
C THR A 29 25.18 14.65 11.18
N PRO A 30 25.31 13.32 11.29
CA PRO A 30 24.16 12.44 11.53
C PRO A 30 23.33 12.84 12.77
N ASP A 31 24.00 13.19 13.88
CA ASP A 31 23.31 13.61 15.12
C ASP A 31 22.55 14.93 14.93
N SER A 32 23.13 15.90 14.23
CA SER A 32 22.43 17.16 13.92
C SER A 32 21.20 16.93 13.05
N VAL A 33 21.28 16.01 12.08
CA VAL A 33 20.13 15.65 11.23
C VAL A 33 19.02 15.04 12.06
N LEU A 34 19.32 14.11 12.97
CA LEU A 34 18.31 13.49 13.84
C LEU A 34 17.68 14.50 14.81
N SER A 35 18.47 15.45 15.31
CA SER A 35 17.99 16.53 16.19
C SER A 35 17.10 17.53 15.44
N ASP A 36 17.52 17.97 14.26
CA ASP A 36 16.77 18.93 13.43
C ASP A 36 15.49 18.28 12.89
N LEU A 37 15.56 17.00 12.50
CA LEU A 37 14.38 16.23 12.08
C LEU A 37 13.39 16.11 13.24
N HIS A 38 13.86 15.76 14.44
CA HIS A 38 13.02 15.70 15.62
C HIS A 38 12.31 17.05 15.88
N THR A 39 13.05 18.15 15.84
CA THR A 39 12.51 19.51 16.01
C THR A 39 11.46 19.84 14.95
N SER A 40 11.72 19.50 13.68
CA SER A 40 10.78 19.69 12.56
C SER A 40 9.50 18.87 12.74
N LEU A 41 9.61 17.61 13.16
CA LEU A 41 8.45 16.72 13.36
C LEU A 41 7.59 17.17 14.55
N VAL A 42 8.20 17.51 15.68
CA VAL A 42 7.48 17.97 16.88
C VAL A 42 6.84 19.34 16.64
N GLY A 43 7.55 20.27 15.98
CA GLY A 43 7.03 21.61 15.66
C GLY A 43 5.79 21.59 14.75
N LYS A 44 5.63 20.53 13.95
CA LYS A 44 4.47 20.32 13.05
C LYS A 44 3.29 19.61 13.73
N GLY A 45 3.37 19.35 15.04
CA GLY A 45 2.48 18.48 15.80
C GLY A 45 1.72 19.14 16.95
N ILE A 46 0.54 19.72 16.70
CA ILE A 46 -0.52 19.74 17.74
C ILE A 46 -1.38 18.50 17.45
N THR A 47 -1.33 17.51 18.33
CA THR A 47 -2.08 16.25 18.23
C THR A 47 -2.88 16.02 19.51
N SER A 48 -3.97 15.27 19.41
CA SER A 48 -4.78 14.87 20.58
C SER A 48 -4.00 13.96 21.54
N ILE A 49 -3.01 13.22 21.03
CA ILE A 49 -2.08 12.41 21.81
C ILE A 49 -0.71 13.07 21.85
N THR A 50 -0.15 13.25 23.04
CA THR A 50 1.24 13.67 23.21
C THR A 50 2.16 12.43 23.20
N PRO A 51 3.15 12.35 22.28
CA PRO A 51 4.13 11.26 22.26
C PRO A 51 4.81 11.05 23.62
N GLN A 52 5.06 12.12 24.37
CA GLN A 52 5.59 12.06 25.74
C GLN A 52 4.70 11.25 26.69
N ALA A 53 3.38 11.45 26.67
CA ALA A 53 2.48 10.73 27.55
C ALA A 53 2.51 9.22 27.27
N VAL A 54 2.51 8.84 25.98
CA VAL A 54 2.66 7.44 25.57
C VAL A 54 3.98 6.87 26.06
N PHE A 55 5.09 7.60 25.85
CA PHE A 55 6.41 7.19 26.28
C PHE A 55 6.47 6.92 27.79
N TYR A 56 6.11 7.90 28.61
CA TYR A 56 6.22 7.77 30.06
C TYR A 56 5.30 6.67 30.61
N ALA A 57 4.14 6.44 29.98
CA ALA A 57 3.18 5.45 30.43
C ALA A 57 3.69 4.01 30.33
N SER A 58 4.65 3.69 29.46
CA SER A 58 5.20 2.33 29.31
C SER A 58 6.73 2.27 29.42
N SER A 59 7.38 3.39 29.77
CA SER A 59 8.83 3.44 29.97
C SER A 59 9.30 2.61 31.16
N ILE A 60 10.55 2.15 31.09
CA ILE A 60 11.25 1.50 32.20
C ILE A 60 12.31 2.48 32.73
N ARG A 61 12.61 2.38 34.03
CA ARG A 61 13.73 3.07 34.68
C ARG A 61 14.50 2.05 35.51
N ASP A 62 15.82 2.01 35.33
CA ASP A 62 16.70 1.17 36.15
C ASP A 62 16.82 1.74 37.59
N SER A 63 16.75 3.07 37.72
CA SER A 63 16.71 3.77 39.01
C SER A 63 15.86 5.05 38.95
N PRO A 64 15.38 5.60 40.09
CA PRO A 64 14.60 6.84 40.10
C PRO A 64 15.32 8.07 39.54
N GLN A 65 16.66 8.03 39.50
CA GLN A 65 17.54 9.13 39.08
C GLN A 65 17.90 9.04 37.59
N GLU A 66 17.75 7.87 36.96
CA GLU A 66 18.04 7.67 35.55
C GLU A 66 16.89 8.09 34.64
N GLN A 67 17.26 8.50 33.43
CA GLN A 67 16.28 8.86 32.42
C GLN A 67 15.47 7.62 31.99
N PRO A 68 14.14 7.72 31.89
CA PRO A 68 13.32 6.64 31.36
C PRO A 68 13.68 6.34 29.91
N TYR A 69 13.58 5.06 29.57
CA TYR A 69 13.78 4.58 28.22
C TYR A 69 12.79 3.48 27.86
N TRP A 70 12.70 3.17 26.57
CA TRP A 70 11.90 2.07 26.02
C TRP A 70 12.80 0.93 25.55
N THR A 71 12.33 -0.29 25.75
CA THR A 71 12.89 -1.50 25.14
C THR A 71 11.79 -2.28 24.44
N LYS A 72 12.16 -3.37 23.78
CA LYS A 72 11.18 -4.34 23.28
C LYS A 72 10.18 -4.78 24.37
N LYS A 73 10.65 -4.94 25.62
CA LYS A 73 9.78 -5.28 26.76
C LYS A 73 8.81 -4.16 27.12
N SER A 74 9.25 -2.89 27.06
CA SER A 74 8.35 -1.73 27.19
C SER A 74 7.25 -1.75 26.14
N PHE A 75 7.62 -2.07 24.89
CA PHE A 75 6.67 -2.17 23.78
C PHE A 75 5.69 -3.33 23.97
N GLN A 76 6.16 -4.51 24.37
CA GLN A 76 5.29 -5.64 24.73
C GLN A 76 4.27 -5.27 25.82
N ASN A 77 4.74 -4.61 26.88
CA ASN A 77 3.87 -4.15 27.98
C ASN A 77 2.87 -3.08 27.51
N HIS A 78 3.28 -2.21 26.58
CA HIS A 78 2.39 -1.22 25.97
C HIS A 78 1.25 -1.93 25.23
N LEU A 79 1.57 -2.89 24.35
CA LEU A 79 0.58 -3.63 23.58
C LEU A 79 -0.39 -4.41 24.49
N ALA A 80 0.13 -5.09 25.51
CA ALA A 80 -0.70 -5.81 26.47
C ALA A 80 -1.65 -4.90 27.26
N ARG A 81 -1.27 -3.63 27.47
CA ARG A 81 -2.12 -2.65 28.16
C ARG A 81 -3.15 -2.01 27.23
N THR A 82 -2.76 -1.66 26.01
CA THR A 82 -3.62 -0.95 25.04
C THR A 82 -4.60 -1.91 24.36
N HIS A 83 -4.21 -3.19 24.20
CA HIS A 83 -5.02 -4.24 23.56
C HIS A 83 -5.05 -5.51 24.43
N PRO A 84 -5.66 -5.46 25.63
CA PRO A 84 -5.65 -6.58 26.58
C PRO A 84 -6.36 -7.83 26.04
N ASP A 85 -7.34 -7.65 25.16
CA ASP A 85 -8.14 -8.75 24.58
C ASP A 85 -7.47 -9.37 23.33
N THR A 86 -6.23 -8.98 23.01
CA THR A 86 -5.54 -9.43 21.80
C THR A 86 -4.21 -10.09 22.11
N THR A 87 -4.04 -11.32 21.64
CA THR A 87 -2.73 -11.98 21.63
C THR A 87 -1.97 -11.62 20.36
N ILE A 88 -0.86 -10.90 20.51
CA ILE A 88 0.10 -10.63 19.43
C ILE A 88 1.29 -11.59 19.63
N PRO A 89 1.59 -12.48 18.66
CA PRO A 89 2.70 -13.42 18.77
C PRO A 89 4.06 -12.74 18.94
N ASP A 90 5.01 -13.38 19.63
CA ASP A 90 6.36 -12.83 19.83
C ASP A 90 7.10 -12.57 18.51
N THR A 91 6.84 -13.37 17.47
CA THR A 91 7.37 -13.16 16.11
C THR A 91 6.88 -11.83 15.53
N ALA A 92 5.59 -11.54 15.66
CA ALA A 92 5.01 -10.25 15.28
C ALA A 92 5.59 -9.08 16.08
N ILE A 93 5.80 -9.26 17.39
CA ILE A 93 6.43 -8.24 18.23
C ILE A 93 7.87 -7.98 17.79
N ASN A 94 8.64 -9.00 17.39
CA ASN A 94 9.98 -8.82 16.86
C ASN A 94 9.97 -7.93 15.61
N VAL A 95 9.10 -8.25 14.64
CA VAL A 95 8.98 -7.50 13.38
C VAL A 95 8.57 -6.06 13.66
N LEU A 96 7.54 -5.86 14.49
CA LEU A 96 7.09 -4.52 14.88
C LEU A 96 8.20 -3.74 15.60
N TRP A 97 8.91 -4.36 16.56
CA TRP A 97 9.98 -3.68 17.29
C TRP A 97 11.14 -3.27 16.37
N THR A 98 11.57 -4.15 15.46
CA THR A 98 12.59 -3.84 14.44
C THR A 98 12.16 -2.65 13.59
N CYS A 99 10.91 -2.65 13.15
CA CYS A 99 10.33 -1.57 12.37
C CYS A 99 10.28 -0.24 13.15
N PHE A 100 9.77 -0.26 14.39
CA PHE A 100 9.72 0.95 15.22
C PHE A 100 11.12 1.52 15.47
N TYR A 101 12.07 0.65 15.80
CA TYR A 101 13.46 1.02 16.06
C TYR A 101 14.14 1.60 14.80
N PHE A 102 13.86 1.04 13.61
CA PHE A 102 14.31 1.58 12.33
C PHE A 102 13.84 3.02 12.15
N TYR A 103 12.56 3.31 12.37
CA TYR A 103 12.01 4.67 12.21
C TYR A 103 12.49 5.64 13.30
N ALA A 104 12.75 5.17 14.51
CA ALA A 104 13.27 6.00 15.61
C ALA A 104 14.64 6.62 15.32
N TYR A 105 15.46 5.94 14.51
CA TYR A 105 16.79 6.40 14.08
C TYR A 105 16.87 6.70 12.58
N HIS A 106 15.75 6.72 11.86
CA HIS A 106 15.74 7.06 10.45
C HIS A 106 16.32 8.47 10.20
N PRO A 107 17.22 8.65 9.22
CA PRO A 107 17.61 7.73 8.14
C PRO A 107 18.87 6.89 8.45
N PHE A 108 19.36 6.89 9.69
CA PHE A 108 20.56 6.18 10.15
C PHE A 108 20.22 5.06 11.14
N PRO A 109 19.48 4.01 10.71
CA PRO A 109 19.11 2.91 11.59
C PRO A 109 20.35 2.24 12.19
N LEU A 110 20.26 1.84 13.45
CA LEU A 110 21.36 1.18 14.16
C LEU A 110 21.16 -0.35 14.15
N PRO A 111 22.22 -1.15 13.98
CA PRO A 111 22.11 -2.61 13.97
C PRO A 111 21.80 -3.16 15.35
N GLY A 112 21.04 -4.26 15.41
CA GLY A 112 20.70 -4.96 16.65
C GLY A 112 19.63 -4.26 17.48
N ALA A 113 18.39 -4.19 16.97
CA ALA A 113 17.26 -3.56 17.65
C ALA A 113 16.87 -4.27 18.98
N GLY A 114 17.06 -5.59 19.07
CA GLY A 114 16.52 -6.43 20.15
C GLY A 114 16.87 -5.98 21.58
N ASP A 115 18.13 -5.61 21.82
CA ASP A 115 18.64 -5.28 23.17
C ASP A 115 18.79 -3.78 23.42
N ARG A 116 18.41 -2.94 22.45
CA ARG A 116 18.69 -1.51 22.50
C ARG A 116 17.59 -0.73 23.22
N LYS A 117 18.05 0.35 23.89
CA LYS A 117 17.22 1.31 24.61
C LYS A 117 16.84 2.46 23.66
N LEU A 118 15.59 2.92 23.74
CA LEU A 118 15.08 4.10 23.05
C LEU A 118 14.83 5.22 24.05
N GLU A 119 15.55 6.32 23.88
CA GLU A 119 15.31 7.56 24.62
C GLU A 119 14.14 8.34 24.02
N LEU A 120 13.61 9.30 24.78
CA LEU A 120 12.42 10.07 24.40
C LEU A 120 12.52 10.68 22.99
N PRO A 121 13.59 11.41 22.59
CA PRO A 121 13.62 12.03 21.25
C PRO A 121 13.58 10.99 20.11
N ALA A 122 14.19 9.82 20.30
CA ALA A 122 14.14 8.74 19.33
C ALA A 122 12.75 8.10 19.27
N PHE A 123 12.13 7.88 20.43
CA PHE A 123 10.75 7.41 20.51
C PHE A 123 9.79 8.37 19.81
N GLU A 124 9.89 9.67 20.07
CA GLU A 124 9.00 10.68 19.48
C GLU A 124 9.15 10.73 17.96
N ARG A 125 10.37 10.63 17.42
CA ARG A 125 10.58 10.51 15.97
C ARG A 125 9.88 9.26 15.41
N GLY A 126 10.13 8.09 16.00
CA GLY A 126 9.54 6.84 15.54
C GLY A 126 8.01 6.88 15.58
N PHE A 127 7.45 7.36 16.69
CA PHE A 127 6.02 7.53 16.90
C PHE A 127 5.40 8.48 15.86
N ILE A 128 5.99 9.66 15.64
CA ILE A 128 5.44 10.65 14.71
C ILE A 128 5.52 10.13 13.26
N LEU A 129 6.66 9.54 12.87
CA LEU A 129 6.84 8.98 11.53
C LEU A 129 5.82 7.87 11.24
N LEU A 130 5.60 6.96 12.20
CA LEU A 130 4.75 5.79 12.02
C LEU A 130 3.27 6.05 12.30
N SER A 131 2.95 6.43 13.54
CA SER A 131 1.57 6.52 14.04
C SER A 131 0.86 7.81 13.64
N LEU A 132 1.61 8.84 13.24
CA LEU A 132 1.07 10.15 12.84
C LEU A 132 1.33 10.50 11.37
N GLN A 133 1.69 9.50 10.55
CA GLN A 133 2.00 9.67 9.11
C GLN A 133 3.10 10.71 8.82
N GLY A 134 4.02 10.95 9.76
CA GLY A 134 5.13 11.89 9.60
C GLY A 134 6.05 11.54 8.43
N THR A 135 6.04 10.30 7.94
CA THR A 135 6.74 9.88 6.71
C THR A 135 6.34 10.66 5.47
N ARG A 136 5.13 11.26 5.44
CA ARG A 136 4.69 12.13 4.35
C ARG A 136 5.41 13.47 4.30
N LEU A 137 6.00 13.90 5.41
CA LEU A 137 6.79 15.13 5.48
C LEU A 137 8.19 14.95 4.87
N LEU A 138 8.66 13.70 4.75
CA LEU A 138 9.98 13.40 4.23
C LEU A 138 10.05 13.74 2.73
N GLY A 139 11.06 14.53 2.35
CA GLY A 139 11.23 15.06 1.00
C GLY A 139 10.45 16.35 0.72
N ILE A 140 9.60 16.81 1.65
CA ILE A 140 8.93 18.12 1.55
C ILE A 140 9.86 19.20 2.05
N VAL A 141 10.06 20.22 1.23
CA VAL A 141 10.80 21.43 1.59
C VAL A 141 9.80 22.45 2.12
N GLU A 142 10.14 23.08 3.24
CA GLU A 142 9.40 24.22 3.76
C GLU A 142 10.19 25.48 3.44
N ASP A 143 9.55 26.39 2.71
CA ASP A 143 10.10 27.69 2.37
C ASP A 143 9.20 28.83 2.88
N ASP A 144 9.62 30.08 2.67
CA ASP A 144 8.88 31.26 3.15
C ASP A 144 7.47 31.40 2.50
N PHE A 145 7.08 30.54 1.55
CA PHE A 145 5.80 30.52 0.83
C PHE A 145 4.98 29.24 1.05
N GLY A 146 5.50 28.25 1.79
CA GLY A 146 4.78 27.05 2.20
C GLY A 146 5.53 25.75 1.91
N HIS A 147 4.76 24.66 1.79
CA HIS A 147 5.30 23.33 1.52
C HIS A 147 5.42 23.08 0.02
N CYS A 148 6.63 22.73 -0.44
CA CYS A 148 6.89 22.32 -1.80
C CYS A 148 7.57 20.95 -1.84
N TRP A 149 7.38 20.22 -2.94
CA TRP A 149 8.05 18.94 -3.14
C TRP A 149 9.52 19.18 -3.52
N GLY A 150 10.45 18.64 -2.73
CA GLY A 150 11.88 18.93 -2.85
C GLY A 150 12.55 18.28 -4.06
N ARG A 151 11.96 17.24 -4.65
CA ARG A 151 12.49 16.51 -5.80
C ARG A 151 11.69 16.85 -7.05
N VAL A 152 12.01 17.97 -7.68
CA VAL A 152 11.28 18.49 -8.85
C VAL A 152 11.20 17.49 -10.02
N GLU A 153 12.19 16.60 -10.15
CA GLU A 153 12.23 15.56 -11.19
C GLU A 153 11.34 14.35 -10.90
N ASP A 154 10.99 14.11 -9.63
CA ASP A 154 10.14 12.99 -9.21
C ASP A 154 8.70 13.45 -8.98
N THR A 155 7.74 12.80 -9.62
CA THR A 155 6.32 13.18 -9.51
C THR A 155 5.70 12.80 -8.16
N CYS A 156 6.20 11.76 -7.48
CA CYS A 156 5.67 11.28 -6.20
C CYS A 156 6.76 10.59 -5.36
N SER A 157 6.53 10.44 -4.04
CA SER A 157 7.43 9.69 -3.14
C SER A 157 6.94 8.31 -2.72
N CYS A 158 5.87 7.81 -3.35
CA CYS A 158 5.29 6.50 -3.05
C CYS A 158 6.33 5.37 -3.15
N ARG A 159 7.24 5.44 -4.13
CA ARG A 159 8.34 4.47 -4.30
C ARG A 159 9.27 4.46 -3.11
N PHE A 160 9.74 5.63 -2.67
CA PHE A 160 10.66 5.74 -1.53
C PHE A 160 10.01 5.24 -0.25
N ARG A 161 8.73 5.58 -0.01
CA ARG A 161 8.01 5.16 1.20
C ARG A 161 7.74 3.67 1.27
N ILE A 162 7.30 3.04 0.18
CA ILE A 162 7.16 1.59 0.13
C ILE A 162 8.51 0.91 0.37
N ASN A 163 9.57 1.35 -0.32
CA ASN A 163 10.91 0.79 -0.08
C ASN A 163 11.35 0.90 1.38
N ARG A 164 11.04 2.02 2.03
CA ARG A 164 11.31 2.26 3.45
C ARG A 164 10.52 1.32 4.37
N ILE A 165 9.25 1.03 4.06
CA ILE A 165 8.45 0.02 4.78
C ILE A 165 9.14 -1.34 4.70
N PHE A 166 9.51 -1.80 3.51
CA PHE A 166 10.18 -3.10 3.35
C PHE A 166 11.53 -3.13 4.09
N ARG A 167 12.37 -2.10 3.96
CA ARG A 167 13.64 -2.00 4.72
C ARG A 167 13.43 -2.02 6.23
N SER A 168 12.34 -1.44 6.73
CA SER A 168 12.06 -1.41 8.17
C SER A 168 11.71 -2.79 8.75
N LEU A 169 11.33 -3.75 7.91
CA LEU A 169 11.05 -5.13 8.32
C LEU A 169 12.34 -5.97 8.35
N SER A 170 13.36 -5.55 7.61
CA SER A 170 14.63 -6.27 7.48
C SER A 170 15.56 -6.06 8.67
N LEU A 171 16.41 -7.05 8.91
CA LEU A 171 17.59 -6.88 9.77
C LEU A 171 18.71 -6.19 9.00
N VAL A 172 19.32 -5.17 9.62
CA VAL A 172 20.50 -4.49 9.07
C VAL A 172 21.71 -5.41 9.23
N ASN A 173 22.29 -5.89 8.13
CA ASN A 173 23.57 -6.59 8.15
C ASN A 173 24.68 -5.65 7.69
N CYS A 174 25.57 -5.28 8.61
CA CYS A 174 26.73 -4.43 8.33
C CYS A 174 27.99 -5.24 7.97
N GLN A 175 27.92 -6.56 7.82
CA GLN A 175 29.09 -7.37 7.45
C GLN A 175 29.43 -7.11 5.98
N SER A 176 30.69 -6.70 5.71
CA SER A 176 31.21 -6.66 4.34
C SER A 176 31.25 -8.09 3.80
N SER A 177 30.22 -8.50 3.05
CA SER A 177 30.23 -9.82 2.45
C SER A 177 31.28 -9.83 1.33
N SER A 178 32.28 -10.69 1.48
CA SER A 178 33.16 -11.15 0.39
C SER A 178 32.44 -12.15 -0.52
N ASP A 179 31.15 -12.40 -0.29
CA ASP A 179 30.34 -13.35 -1.04
C ASP A 179 29.52 -12.59 -2.11
N PRO A 180 29.76 -12.81 -3.42
CA PRO A 180 29.12 -12.08 -4.51
C PRO A 180 27.63 -12.42 -4.71
N GLN A 181 27.10 -13.43 -4.01
CA GLN A 181 25.79 -14.01 -4.30
C GLN A 181 24.61 -13.30 -3.61
N VAL A 182 24.85 -12.42 -2.64
CA VAL A 182 23.78 -11.72 -1.91
C VAL A 182 23.84 -10.22 -2.21
N ALA A 183 23.27 -9.81 -3.34
CA ALA A 183 23.07 -8.41 -3.66
C ALA A 183 22.01 -7.81 -2.72
N GLY A 184 22.45 -7.15 -1.65
CA GLY A 184 21.56 -6.42 -0.74
C GLY A 184 20.88 -5.21 -1.38
N PHE A 185 19.84 -4.70 -0.71
CA PHE A 185 19.01 -3.57 -1.15
C PHE A 185 19.73 -2.22 -0.95
N ASP A 186 20.63 -1.84 -1.85
CA ASP A 186 21.34 -0.54 -1.76
C ASP A 186 20.58 0.63 -2.43
N THR A 187 19.49 0.36 -3.17
CA THR A 187 19.00 1.28 -4.20
C THR A 187 18.38 2.60 -3.74
N PHE A 188 18.09 2.80 -2.44
CA PHE A 188 17.43 4.05 -1.95
C PHE A 188 17.89 4.56 -0.57
N ILE A 189 19.00 4.07 -0.01
CA ILE A 189 19.47 4.54 1.31
C ILE A 189 19.89 6.02 1.24
N THR A 190 20.66 6.36 0.20
CA THR A 190 21.03 7.76 -0.08
C THR A 190 19.79 8.62 -0.28
N ASP A 191 18.75 8.10 -0.92
CA ASP A 191 17.50 8.83 -1.13
C ASP A 191 16.72 9.12 0.16
N ASP A 192 16.72 8.20 1.11
CA ASP A 192 16.13 8.43 2.44
C ASP A 192 16.85 9.56 3.19
N VAL A 193 18.18 9.59 3.11
CA VAL A 193 18.97 10.66 3.72
C VAL A 193 18.68 12.00 3.03
N ILE A 194 18.58 12.00 1.69
CA ILE A 194 18.21 13.20 0.93
C ILE A 194 16.80 13.68 1.32
N ASP A 195 15.82 12.78 1.42
CA ASP A 195 14.44 13.13 1.82
C ASP A 195 14.40 13.78 3.21
N VAL A 196 15.16 13.24 4.16
CA VAL A 196 15.29 13.82 5.49
C VAL A 196 15.98 15.18 5.43
N ILE A 197 17.09 15.30 4.67
CA ILE A 197 17.79 16.59 4.51
C ILE A 197 16.87 17.65 3.93
N LEU A 198 16.10 17.32 2.88
CA LEU A 198 15.13 18.23 2.27
C LEU A 198 14.13 18.79 3.30
N THR A 199 13.71 17.95 4.24
CA THR A 199 12.75 18.30 5.30
C THR A 199 13.30 19.29 6.32
N ILE A 200 14.62 19.30 6.52
CA ILE A 200 15.31 20.19 7.47
C ILE A 200 16.14 21.27 6.77
N PHE A 201 16.10 21.33 5.44
CA PHE A 201 16.96 22.19 4.66
C PHE A 201 16.57 23.67 4.88
N PRO A 202 17.53 24.58 5.12
CA PRO A 202 17.26 26.01 5.29
C PRO A 202 16.95 26.68 3.94
N SER A 203 15.80 26.31 3.35
CA SER A 203 15.44 26.62 1.98
C SER A 203 14.88 28.05 1.80
N HIS A 204 14.84 28.50 0.55
CA HIS A 204 14.17 29.72 0.10
C HIS A 204 13.79 29.52 -1.37
N PRO A 205 12.68 30.07 -1.91
CA PRO A 205 12.23 29.75 -3.27
C PRO A 205 13.26 30.02 -4.38
N LYS A 206 14.10 31.05 -4.17
CA LYS A 206 15.21 31.39 -5.09
C LYS A 206 16.52 30.66 -4.83
N LEU A 207 16.60 29.90 -3.75
CA LEU A 207 17.76 29.10 -3.32
C LEU A 207 17.28 27.70 -2.94
N HIS A 208 16.63 27.04 -3.89
CA HIS A 208 16.11 25.70 -3.70
C HIS A 208 17.27 24.69 -3.60
N PRO A 209 17.18 23.66 -2.72
CA PRO A 209 18.15 22.57 -2.73
C PRO A 209 18.20 21.88 -4.09
N SER A 210 19.41 21.59 -4.57
CA SER A 210 19.61 20.74 -5.76
C SER A 210 20.15 19.37 -5.37
N LEU A 211 19.72 18.32 -6.08
CA LEU A 211 20.19 16.95 -5.82
C LEU A 211 21.71 16.83 -5.98
N GLU A 212 22.32 17.60 -6.88
CA GLU A 212 23.78 17.67 -7.04
C GLU A 212 24.51 18.12 -5.77
N GLN A 213 23.88 18.98 -4.95
CA GLN A 213 24.44 19.43 -3.67
C GLN A 213 24.15 18.46 -2.54
N LEU A 214 22.97 17.82 -2.56
CA LEU A 214 22.51 16.95 -1.48
C LEU A 214 23.13 15.56 -1.54
N LYS A 215 23.35 15.00 -2.73
CA LYS A 215 23.90 13.64 -2.88
C LYS A 215 25.28 13.48 -2.24
N PRO A 216 26.28 14.38 -2.47
CA PRO A 216 27.57 14.28 -1.78
C PRO A 216 27.47 14.43 -0.26
N LEU A 217 26.51 15.23 0.23
CA LEU A 217 26.25 15.36 1.66
C LEU A 217 25.68 14.05 2.23
N ALA A 218 24.69 13.46 1.57
CA ALA A 218 24.08 12.20 1.99
C ALA A 218 25.10 11.06 2.04
N GLU A 219 25.92 10.91 1.00
CA GLU A 219 27.00 9.92 0.94
C GLU A 219 28.05 10.13 2.04
N ARG A 220 28.37 11.39 2.36
CA ARG A 220 29.28 11.73 3.48
C ARG A 220 28.68 11.34 4.83
N LEU A 221 27.39 11.62 5.04
CA LEU A 221 26.69 11.29 6.29
C LEU A 221 26.57 9.77 6.50
N LEU A 222 26.39 9.03 5.42
CA LEU A 222 26.40 7.57 5.42
C LEU A 222 27.80 6.99 5.61
N GLN A 223 28.87 7.79 5.53
CA GLN A 223 30.27 7.36 5.65
C GLN A 223 30.62 6.18 4.70
N ARG A 224 29.95 6.12 3.53
CA ARG A 224 30.04 4.98 2.59
C ARG A 224 29.59 3.63 3.16
N ARG A 225 28.71 3.61 4.17
CA ARG A 225 28.03 2.38 4.58
C ARG A 225 27.21 1.84 3.41
N THR A 226 27.49 0.59 3.06
CA THR A 226 26.67 -0.24 2.17
C THR A 226 25.85 -1.17 3.05
N ASP A 227 24.97 -0.60 3.87
CA ASP A 227 24.13 -1.41 4.76
C ASP A 227 23.26 -2.32 3.88
N GLN A 228 23.45 -3.63 4.01
CA GLN A 228 22.65 -4.60 3.28
C GLN A 228 21.44 -4.96 4.14
N TYR A 229 20.26 -4.70 3.60
CA TYR A 229 19.01 -5.16 4.17
C TYR A 229 18.69 -6.53 3.61
N GLN A 230 18.28 -7.47 4.44
CA GLN A 230 17.76 -8.76 3.99
C GLN A 230 16.38 -8.93 4.59
N MET A 231 15.38 -9.06 3.72
CA MET A 231 13.98 -9.17 4.13
C MET A 231 13.52 -10.61 4.01
N LYS A 232 13.09 -11.20 5.12
CA LYS A 232 12.48 -12.53 5.09
C LYS A 232 11.03 -12.44 4.63
N VAL A 233 10.62 -13.40 3.82
CA VAL A 233 9.22 -13.52 3.37
C VAL A 233 8.28 -13.72 4.55
N SER A 234 8.73 -14.46 5.56
CA SER A 234 7.98 -14.69 6.80
C SER A 234 7.76 -13.42 7.62
N ASP A 235 8.67 -12.45 7.58
CA ASP A 235 8.49 -11.15 8.25
C ASP A 235 7.43 -10.31 7.54
N LEU A 236 7.39 -10.35 6.20
CA LEU A 236 6.31 -9.74 5.42
C LEU A 236 4.96 -10.39 5.73
N ALA A 237 4.90 -11.73 5.71
CA ALA A 237 3.69 -12.47 6.03
C ALA A 237 3.20 -12.13 7.44
N THR A 238 4.11 -11.98 8.40
CA THR A 238 3.78 -11.57 9.77
C THR A 238 3.15 -10.17 9.81
N LEU A 239 3.71 -9.19 9.09
CA LEU A 239 3.11 -7.86 8.97
C LEU A 239 1.72 -7.92 8.31
N LEU A 240 1.60 -8.64 7.19
CA LEU A 240 0.34 -8.76 6.47
C LEU A 240 -0.73 -9.45 7.33
N CYS A 241 -0.35 -10.47 8.12
CA CYS A 241 -1.25 -11.14 9.05
C CYS A 241 -1.80 -10.18 10.12
N LEU A 242 -0.96 -9.30 10.68
CA LEU A 242 -1.44 -8.25 11.60
C LEU A 242 -2.42 -7.29 10.92
N ILE A 243 -2.13 -6.88 9.68
CA ILE A 243 -3.05 -6.05 8.89
C ILE A 243 -4.36 -6.80 8.61
N MET A 244 -4.33 -8.10 8.34
CA MET A 244 -5.52 -8.94 8.15
C MET A 244 -6.41 -8.99 9.39
N ARG A 245 -5.81 -8.90 10.59
CA ARG A 245 -6.54 -8.89 11.87
C ARG A 245 -7.10 -7.51 12.22
N LEU A 246 -6.71 -6.46 11.51
CA LEU A 246 -7.10 -5.10 11.85
C LEU A 246 -8.57 -4.83 11.49
N ARG A 247 -9.37 -4.49 12.50
CA ARG A 247 -10.67 -3.85 12.37
C ARG A 247 -10.52 -2.35 12.52
N VAL A 248 -11.21 -1.60 11.68
CA VAL A 248 -11.15 -0.14 11.66
C VAL A 248 -12.56 0.40 11.70
N TYR A 249 -12.78 1.38 12.56
CA TYR A 249 -14.08 1.95 12.85
C TYR A 249 -14.20 3.35 12.26
N GLN A 250 -15.42 3.76 11.91
CA GLN A 250 -15.64 5.05 11.26
C GLN A 250 -15.16 6.26 12.08
N PRO A 251 -15.28 6.31 13.42
CA PRO A 251 -14.78 7.43 14.21
C PRO A 251 -13.25 7.56 14.12
N THR A 252 -12.77 8.79 13.95
CA THR A 252 -11.34 9.12 13.93
C THR A 252 -10.89 9.70 15.27
N TRP A 253 -9.61 9.52 15.61
CA TRP A 253 -9.04 10.02 16.87
C TRP A 253 -7.88 10.98 16.72
N ASP A 254 -7.20 10.99 15.58
CA ASP A 254 -6.20 12.00 15.24
C ASP A 254 -5.90 11.99 13.73
N ARG A 255 -5.58 13.16 13.14
CA ARG A 255 -5.08 13.34 11.75
C ARG A 255 -5.71 12.46 10.65
N GLY A 256 -6.99 12.09 10.79
CA GLY A 256 -7.70 11.22 9.84
C GLY A 256 -7.49 9.72 10.04
N PHE A 257 -6.80 9.30 11.11
CA PHE A 257 -6.75 7.92 11.55
C PHE A 257 -8.01 7.53 12.31
N HIS A 258 -8.47 6.36 11.97
CA HIS A 258 -9.63 5.72 12.54
C HIS A 258 -9.25 4.95 13.81
N TYR A 259 -10.18 4.82 14.75
CA TYR A 259 -10.01 3.86 15.84
C TYR A 259 -9.96 2.44 15.25
N GLY A 260 -9.16 1.58 15.87
CA GLY A 260 -9.05 0.19 15.45
C GLY A 260 -9.05 -0.80 16.60
N SER A 261 -9.20 -2.07 16.26
CA SER A 261 -9.02 -3.21 17.15
C SER A 261 -8.45 -4.38 16.37
N PHE A 262 -7.99 -5.40 17.08
CA PHE A 262 -7.47 -6.62 16.47
C PHE A 262 -8.44 -7.76 16.69
N GLU A 263 -8.74 -8.48 15.62
CA GLU A 263 -9.40 -9.76 15.69
C GLU A 263 -8.45 -10.85 16.22
N GLU A 264 -9.03 -11.95 16.69
CA GLU A 264 -8.28 -13.16 17.00
C GLU A 264 -7.54 -13.70 15.76
N SER A 265 -6.42 -14.39 16.02
CA SER A 265 -5.69 -15.09 14.97
C SER A 265 -6.56 -16.22 14.42
N SER A 266 -6.55 -16.37 13.11
CA SER A 266 -7.27 -17.44 12.42
C SER A 266 -6.36 -18.03 11.34
N PRO A 267 -6.28 -19.36 11.20
CA PRO A 267 -5.47 -19.99 10.16
C PRO A 267 -5.74 -19.44 8.75
N GLU A 268 -6.99 -19.06 8.45
CA GLU A 268 -7.36 -18.46 7.16
C GLU A 268 -6.62 -17.15 6.87
N LYS A 269 -6.49 -16.27 7.86
CA LYS A 269 -5.81 -14.97 7.68
C LYS A 269 -4.31 -15.16 7.57
N GLU A 270 -3.76 -16.11 8.31
CA GLU A 270 -2.35 -16.50 8.22
C GLU A 270 -2.05 -17.07 6.82
N GLU A 271 -2.93 -17.92 6.29
CA GLU A 271 -2.85 -18.46 4.94
C GLU A 271 -2.89 -17.35 3.89
N PHE A 272 -3.85 -16.41 3.95
CA PHE A 272 -3.89 -15.27 3.04
C PHE A 272 -2.62 -14.41 3.11
N ALA A 273 -2.12 -14.15 4.31
CA ALA A 273 -0.90 -13.38 4.50
C ALA A 273 0.32 -14.07 3.90
N ASN A 274 0.43 -15.39 4.07
CA ASN A 274 1.49 -16.20 3.47
C ASN A 274 1.40 -16.20 1.94
N ILE A 275 0.21 -16.42 1.37
CA ILE A 275 -0.01 -16.41 -0.07
C ILE A 275 0.34 -15.04 -0.69
N LEU A 276 -0.05 -13.94 -0.03
CA LEU A 276 0.29 -12.59 -0.49
C LEU A 276 1.78 -12.30 -0.36
N ALA A 277 2.44 -12.73 0.72
CA ALA A 277 3.88 -12.55 0.88
C ALA A 277 4.67 -13.36 -0.17
N GLN A 278 4.27 -14.60 -0.43
CA GLN A 278 4.86 -15.47 -1.45
C GLN A 278 4.71 -14.93 -2.87
N SER A 279 3.69 -14.09 -3.14
CA SER A 279 3.54 -13.45 -4.45
C SER A 279 4.70 -12.52 -4.85
N PHE A 280 5.56 -12.17 -3.89
CA PHE A 280 6.78 -11.41 -4.13
C PHE A 280 8.01 -12.29 -4.43
N CYS A 281 7.93 -13.60 -4.20
CA CYS A 281 8.99 -14.55 -4.53
C CYS A 281 8.90 -14.98 -6.00
N LEU A 282 10.05 -15.33 -6.58
CA LEU A 282 10.07 -15.94 -7.91
C LEU A 282 9.97 -17.46 -7.79
N ASP A 283 10.62 -18.03 -6.77
CA ASP A 283 10.59 -19.45 -6.44
C ASP A 283 9.95 -19.68 -5.06
N ASP A 284 9.21 -20.79 -4.92
CA ASP A 284 8.48 -21.13 -3.68
C ASP A 284 9.41 -21.43 -2.48
N ASP A 285 10.70 -21.68 -2.75
CA ASP A 285 11.74 -22.01 -1.76
C ASP A 285 12.56 -20.79 -1.29
N ASP A 286 12.29 -19.59 -1.82
CA ASP A 286 13.03 -18.38 -1.43
C ASP A 286 12.67 -17.94 0.00
N GLU A 287 13.63 -18.01 0.93
CA GLU A 287 13.46 -17.48 2.29
C GLU A 287 13.45 -15.93 2.30
N TYR A 288 14.14 -15.31 1.34
CA TYR A 288 14.37 -13.87 1.27
C TYR A 288 13.81 -13.25 0.00
N LEU A 289 13.31 -12.02 0.11
CA LEU A 289 12.83 -11.28 -1.05
C LEU A 289 13.98 -10.70 -1.86
N ALA A 290 13.90 -10.82 -3.19
CA ALA A 290 14.81 -10.14 -4.11
C ALA A 290 14.60 -8.61 -4.08
N PRO A 291 15.65 -7.80 -4.26
CA PRO A 291 15.55 -6.33 -4.32
C PRO A 291 14.50 -5.80 -5.29
N ASP A 292 14.43 -6.37 -6.49
CA ASP A 292 13.51 -5.95 -7.54
C ASP A 292 12.04 -6.23 -7.19
N SER A 293 11.77 -7.21 -6.31
CA SER A 293 10.40 -7.54 -5.89
C SER A 293 9.74 -6.42 -5.09
N VAL A 294 10.51 -5.64 -4.34
CA VAL A 294 9.98 -4.50 -3.56
C VAL A 294 9.50 -3.37 -4.46
N LEU A 295 10.12 -3.20 -5.63
CA LEU A 295 9.66 -2.20 -6.61
C LEU A 295 8.26 -2.54 -7.15
N ARG A 296 7.91 -3.82 -7.22
CA ARG A 296 6.58 -4.30 -7.65
C ARG A 296 5.51 -4.14 -6.58
N ALA A 297 5.87 -3.88 -5.32
CA ALA A 297 4.90 -3.78 -4.24
C ALA A 297 3.88 -2.66 -4.43
N LEU A 298 4.24 -1.58 -5.13
CA LEU A 298 3.28 -0.53 -5.49
C LEU A 298 2.23 -0.99 -6.49
N ASP A 299 2.58 -1.91 -7.38
CA ASP A 299 1.65 -2.45 -8.36
C ASP A 299 0.80 -3.59 -7.78
N ILE A 300 1.41 -4.44 -6.95
CA ILE A 300 0.77 -5.61 -6.32
C ILE A 300 -0.11 -5.18 -5.14
N LEU A 301 0.40 -4.35 -4.22
CA LEU A 301 -0.27 -3.91 -2.99
C LEU A 301 -0.24 -2.37 -2.85
N PRO A 302 -0.86 -1.61 -3.78
CA PRO A 302 -0.83 -0.14 -3.79
C PRO A 302 -1.32 0.52 -2.49
N ASN A 303 -2.17 -0.15 -1.71
CA ASN A 303 -2.75 0.38 -0.48
C ASN A 303 -1.98 -0.06 0.78
N LEU A 304 -0.87 -0.80 0.65
CA LEU A 304 -0.06 -1.28 1.78
C LEU A 304 0.40 -0.14 2.70
N GLU A 305 0.84 0.99 2.12
CA GLU A 305 1.29 2.16 2.88
C GLU A 305 0.21 2.68 3.85
N GLN A 306 -1.05 2.76 3.39
CA GLN A 306 -2.16 3.23 4.20
C GLN A 306 -2.42 2.28 5.37
N TRP A 307 -2.48 0.98 5.09
CA TRP A 307 -2.74 -0.04 6.10
C TRP A 307 -1.59 -0.19 7.09
N PHE A 308 -0.35 -0.03 6.64
CA PHE A 308 0.82 0.01 7.49
C PHE A 308 0.74 1.14 8.52
N HIS A 309 0.42 2.36 8.08
CA HIS A 309 0.26 3.48 9.00
C HIS A 309 -0.97 3.34 9.90
N GLN A 310 -2.09 2.80 9.41
CA GLN A 310 -3.29 2.55 10.22
C GLN A 310 -3.04 1.47 11.28
N LEU A 311 -2.20 0.46 11.00
CA LEU A 311 -1.73 -0.50 11.99
C LEU A 311 -0.98 0.21 13.11
N TRP A 312 0.02 1.05 12.77
CA TRP A 312 0.80 1.80 13.76
C TRP A 312 -0.05 2.75 14.60
N ALA A 313 -0.97 3.47 13.96
CA ALA A 313 -1.94 4.29 14.67
C ALA A 313 -2.74 3.45 15.68
N THR A 314 -3.25 2.28 15.26
CA THR A 314 -4.03 1.41 16.13
C THR A 314 -3.21 0.91 17.33
N LEU A 315 -1.96 0.50 17.12
CA LEU A 315 -1.06 0.01 18.18
C LEU A 315 -0.80 1.05 19.29
N PHE A 316 -0.91 2.33 18.95
CA PHE A 316 -0.57 3.47 19.81
C PHE A 316 -1.78 4.37 20.12
N GLN A 317 -2.98 3.93 19.74
CA GLN A 317 -4.20 4.70 19.94
C GLN A 317 -4.46 4.92 21.44
N PRO A 318 -5.21 5.96 21.81
CA PRO A 318 -5.47 6.25 23.21
C PRO A 318 -6.45 5.21 23.78
N CYS A 319 -6.26 4.81 25.04
CA CYS A 319 -7.24 3.98 25.73
C CYS A 319 -8.58 4.73 25.79
N THR A 320 -9.63 4.14 25.25
CA THR A 320 -10.99 4.68 25.29
C THR A 320 -11.53 4.57 26.71
N SER A 321 -11.25 5.56 27.58
CA SER A 321 -11.61 5.48 29.00
C SER A 321 -13.12 5.60 29.29
N THR A 322 -13.96 5.69 28.28
CA THR A 322 -15.43 5.70 28.39
C THR A 322 -15.96 5.30 27.03
N GLY A 323 -16.85 4.30 27.00
CA GLY A 323 -17.32 3.63 25.79
C GLY A 323 -17.58 4.60 24.64
N ILE A 324 -16.94 4.32 23.49
CA ILE A 324 -17.38 4.90 22.23
C ILE A 324 -18.87 4.53 22.12
N PRO A 325 -19.80 5.50 22.11
CA PRO A 325 -21.21 5.20 22.03
C PRO A 325 -21.44 4.53 20.67
N ASN A 326 -21.94 3.30 20.71
CA ASN A 326 -22.26 2.49 19.53
C ASN A 326 -21.05 2.24 18.61
N LEU A 327 -20.02 1.56 19.13
CA LEU A 327 -19.39 0.54 18.29
C LEU A 327 -20.47 -0.51 18.05
N GLU A 328 -21.33 -0.27 17.06
CA GLU A 328 -22.05 -1.36 16.43
C GLU A 328 -20.96 -2.31 15.96
N THR A 329 -20.71 -3.32 16.79
CA THR A 329 -20.13 -4.56 16.33
C THR A 329 -21.11 -5.00 15.24
N GLU A 330 -20.86 -4.61 13.99
CA GLU A 330 -21.31 -5.39 12.87
C GLU A 330 -20.62 -6.74 13.06
N SER A 331 -21.23 -7.56 13.93
CA SER A 331 -20.97 -8.96 14.06
C SER A 331 -21.53 -9.56 12.78
N SER A 332 -20.84 -9.31 11.67
CA SER A 332 -20.92 -10.24 10.56
C SER A 332 -20.32 -11.54 11.11
N PRO A 333 -21.11 -12.62 11.26
CA PRO A 333 -20.62 -13.90 11.76
C PRO A 333 -19.63 -14.56 10.78
N ASP A 334 -19.37 -13.92 9.65
CA ASP A 334 -18.57 -14.40 8.54
C ASP A 334 -17.13 -13.87 8.62
N THR A 335 -16.39 -14.40 9.60
CA THR A 335 -14.97 -14.12 9.83
C THR A 335 -14.12 -14.41 8.60
N THR A 336 -14.52 -15.39 7.77
CA THR A 336 -13.87 -15.72 6.50
C THR A 336 -13.99 -14.57 5.49
N MET A 337 -15.20 -14.02 5.29
CA MET A 337 -15.39 -12.86 4.40
C MET A 337 -14.62 -11.63 4.89
N ALA A 338 -14.56 -11.39 6.21
CA ALA A 338 -13.79 -10.28 6.77
C ALA A 338 -12.30 -10.36 6.40
N GLY A 339 -11.69 -11.55 6.50
CA GLY A 339 -10.31 -11.79 6.08
C GLY A 339 -10.10 -11.57 4.57
N ILE A 340 -11.01 -12.07 3.73
CA ILE A 340 -10.96 -11.87 2.27
C ILE A 340 -11.03 -10.38 1.92
N LEU A 341 -11.98 -9.64 2.49
CA LEU A 341 -12.15 -8.22 2.20
C LEU A 341 -10.94 -7.40 2.68
N ARG A 342 -10.33 -7.77 3.81
CA ARG A 342 -9.10 -7.11 4.27
C ARG A 342 -7.92 -7.40 3.33
N ALA A 343 -7.78 -8.63 2.84
CA ALA A 343 -6.78 -8.98 1.83
C ALA A 343 -6.98 -8.18 0.53
N VAL A 344 -8.22 -8.13 0.06
CA VAL A 344 -8.62 -7.36 -1.13
C VAL A 344 -8.34 -5.86 -0.95
N SER A 345 -8.53 -5.31 0.26
CA SER A 345 -8.29 -3.88 0.54
C SER A 345 -6.84 -3.42 0.37
N LEU A 346 -5.88 -4.35 0.30
CA LEU A 346 -4.47 -4.03 0.03
C LEU A 346 -4.22 -3.63 -1.43
N PHE A 347 -5.07 -4.06 -2.36
CA PHE A 347 -4.91 -3.82 -3.80
C PHE A 347 -6.14 -3.25 -4.50
N ILE A 348 -7.29 -3.22 -3.83
CA ILE A 348 -8.52 -2.58 -4.29
C ILE A 348 -8.92 -1.45 -3.33
N PRO A 349 -9.29 -0.26 -3.82
CA PRO A 349 -9.29 0.13 -5.24
C PRO A 349 -7.86 0.27 -5.79
N PRO A 350 -7.66 0.06 -7.11
CA PRO A 350 -6.37 0.28 -7.75
C PRO A 350 -5.97 1.75 -7.67
N PHE A 351 -4.68 2.01 -7.47
CA PHE A 351 -4.15 3.37 -7.37
C PHE A 351 -2.89 3.55 -8.21
N GLN A 352 -2.88 4.59 -9.06
CA GLN A 352 -1.73 4.94 -9.90
C GLN A 352 -0.92 6.04 -9.22
N ALA A 353 -0.07 5.62 -8.28
CA ALA A 353 0.69 6.49 -7.39
C ALA A 353 1.68 7.45 -8.09
N HIS A 354 2.02 7.22 -9.36
CA HIS A 354 3.13 7.90 -10.06
C HIS A 354 2.74 9.03 -11.02
N LYS A 355 1.45 9.30 -11.21
CA LYS A 355 1.00 10.23 -12.27
C LYS A 355 0.80 11.67 -11.81
N ARG A 356 0.79 11.94 -10.50
CA ARG A 356 0.42 13.25 -9.94
C ARG A 356 1.25 13.59 -8.70
N THR A 357 1.27 14.88 -8.37
CA THR A 357 2.01 15.42 -7.23
C THR A 357 1.53 14.84 -5.91
N GLU A 358 2.49 14.53 -5.03
CA GLU A 358 2.21 13.93 -3.73
C GLU A 358 1.31 14.81 -2.84
N LEU A 359 1.47 16.14 -2.93
CA LEU A 359 0.71 17.11 -2.12
C LEU A 359 -0.80 17.04 -2.36
N ALA A 360 -1.24 16.55 -3.53
CA ALA A 360 -2.65 16.41 -3.88
C ALA A 360 -3.25 15.05 -3.48
N ARG A 361 -2.45 14.13 -2.92
CA ARG A 361 -2.92 12.79 -2.53
C ARG A 361 -3.75 12.88 -1.26
N LYS A 362 -5.01 12.47 -1.35
CA LYS A 362 -5.90 12.22 -0.21
C LYS A 362 -6.12 10.73 -0.03
N VAL A 363 -6.36 10.32 1.21
CA VAL A 363 -6.60 8.91 1.54
C VAL A 363 -7.87 8.84 2.37
N LYS A 364 -8.83 8.04 1.90
CA LYS A 364 -10.06 7.72 2.62
C LYS A 364 -10.03 6.26 3.07
N LEU A 365 -10.72 5.94 4.15
CA LEU A 365 -10.90 4.56 4.61
C LEU A 365 -11.57 3.74 3.51
N ILE A 366 -10.98 2.58 3.20
CA ILE A 366 -11.56 1.63 2.24
C ILE A 366 -12.66 0.86 2.96
N THR A 367 -13.88 0.94 2.45
CA THR A 367 -15.05 0.25 3.00
C THR A 367 -15.75 -0.59 1.95
N PHE A 368 -16.27 -1.73 2.38
CA PHE A 368 -17.02 -2.66 1.53
C PHE A 368 -18.44 -2.79 2.05
N GLN A 369 -19.42 -2.36 1.26
CA GLN A 369 -20.83 -2.46 1.60
C GLN A 369 -21.47 -3.59 0.81
N LYS A 370 -21.95 -4.62 1.50
CA LYS A 370 -22.57 -5.80 0.89
C LYS A 370 -23.87 -5.43 0.16
N CYS A 371 -23.94 -5.76 -1.13
CA CYS A 371 -25.10 -5.50 -1.98
C CYS A 371 -25.87 -6.77 -2.31
N TYR A 372 -25.13 -7.86 -2.54
CA TYR A 372 -25.70 -9.15 -2.89
C TYR A 372 -24.89 -10.27 -2.26
N ASP A 373 -25.57 -11.33 -1.81
CA ASP A 373 -24.96 -12.56 -1.34
C ASP A 373 -25.89 -13.75 -1.57
N SER A 374 -25.41 -14.71 -2.35
CA SER A 374 -26.16 -15.89 -2.73
C SER A 374 -26.59 -16.76 -1.55
N ILE A 375 -25.91 -16.70 -0.39
CA ILE A 375 -26.31 -17.46 0.81
C ILE A 375 -27.63 -16.91 1.38
N SER A 376 -27.81 -15.59 1.36
CA SER A 376 -28.99 -14.94 1.96
C SER A 376 -30.27 -15.05 1.15
N GLN A 377 -30.18 -15.36 -0.15
CA GLN A 377 -31.32 -15.31 -1.08
C GLN A 377 -31.97 -16.67 -1.37
N SER A 378 -31.59 -17.74 -0.67
CA SER A 378 -31.96 -19.14 -0.97
C SER A 378 -31.55 -19.55 -2.39
N LEU A 379 -30.59 -20.48 -2.49
CA LEU A 379 -29.95 -20.95 -3.72
C LEU A 379 -30.87 -21.80 -4.63
N THR A 380 -32.05 -21.29 -5.00
CA THR A 380 -33.03 -22.02 -5.81
C THR A 380 -33.00 -21.70 -7.30
N ASP A 381 -32.50 -20.55 -7.74
CA ASP A 381 -32.51 -20.19 -9.18
C ASP A 381 -31.11 -19.93 -9.74
N SER A 382 -30.89 -20.39 -10.97
CA SER A 382 -29.65 -20.37 -11.78
C SER A 382 -28.60 -19.29 -11.44
N LEU A 383 -27.31 -19.66 -11.43
CA LEU A 383 -26.18 -18.71 -11.35
C LEU A 383 -25.97 -17.99 -12.70
N ASP A 384 -27.00 -17.33 -13.22
CA ASP A 384 -26.91 -16.50 -14.41
C ASP A 384 -26.25 -15.17 -14.05
N LEU A 385 -24.98 -15.02 -14.43
CA LEU A 385 -24.20 -13.82 -14.16
C LEU A 385 -24.77 -12.60 -14.88
N GLY A 386 -25.33 -12.78 -16.08
CA GLY A 386 -25.94 -11.69 -16.84
C GLY A 386 -27.12 -11.08 -16.09
N HIS A 387 -27.94 -11.93 -15.47
CA HIS A 387 -29.07 -11.49 -14.64
C HIS A 387 -28.61 -10.82 -13.33
N ILE A 388 -27.71 -11.47 -12.58
CA ILE A 388 -27.24 -10.97 -11.26
C ILE A 388 -26.52 -9.63 -11.43
N LEU A 389 -25.56 -9.56 -12.35
CA LEU A 389 -24.77 -8.34 -12.57
C LEU A 389 -25.57 -7.26 -13.29
N GLY A 390 -26.45 -7.64 -14.22
CA GLY A 390 -27.32 -6.70 -14.92
C GLY A 390 -28.25 -5.94 -13.96
N GLN A 391 -28.86 -6.61 -12.98
CA GLN A 391 -29.71 -5.94 -11.99
C GLN A 391 -28.94 -4.95 -11.12
N ILE A 392 -27.72 -5.29 -10.71
CA ILE A 392 -26.94 -4.48 -9.76
C ILE A 392 -26.29 -3.29 -10.48
N PHE A 393 -25.69 -3.51 -11.66
CA PHE A 393 -25.02 -2.44 -12.40
C PHE A 393 -25.97 -1.44 -13.07
N HIS A 394 -27.18 -1.88 -13.47
CA HIS A 394 -28.18 -0.98 -14.06
C HIS A 394 -29.14 -0.38 -13.04
N GLY A 395 -29.23 -0.98 -11.84
CA GLY A 395 -30.09 -0.53 -10.76
C GLY A 395 -29.43 0.41 -9.75
N ASP A 396 -28.10 0.60 -9.79
CA ASP A 396 -27.39 1.48 -8.85
C ASP A 396 -27.52 2.97 -9.25
N PRO A 397 -28.28 3.79 -8.51
CA PRO A 397 -28.43 5.22 -8.81
C PRO A 397 -27.13 6.01 -8.56
N ASP A 398 -26.24 5.52 -7.69
CA ASP A 398 -25.05 6.24 -7.25
C ASP A 398 -23.80 5.90 -8.09
N ARG A 399 -23.91 4.96 -9.02
CA ARG A 399 -22.83 4.52 -9.94
C ARG A 399 -21.53 4.17 -9.20
N ARG A 400 -21.63 3.40 -8.12
CA ARG A 400 -20.47 3.11 -7.24
C ARG A 400 -19.51 2.12 -7.91
N SER A 401 -18.31 1.97 -7.33
CA SER A 401 -17.43 0.86 -7.72
C SER A 401 -17.94 -0.44 -7.11
N HIS A 402 -17.78 -1.56 -7.80
CA HIS A 402 -18.24 -2.85 -7.32
C HIS A 402 -17.13 -3.90 -7.34
N LEU A 403 -17.13 -4.74 -6.31
CA LEU A 403 -16.31 -5.92 -6.18
C LEU A 403 -17.21 -7.15 -6.26
N VAL A 404 -16.90 -8.07 -7.18
CA VAL A 404 -17.56 -9.37 -7.30
C VAL A 404 -16.59 -10.45 -6.81
N LEU A 405 -17.04 -11.30 -5.90
CA LEU A 405 -16.28 -12.40 -5.32
C LEU A 405 -16.97 -13.74 -5.58
N PHE A 406 -16.18 -14.69 -6.06
CA PHE A 406 -16.54 -16.10 -6.25
C PHE A 406 -15.77 -16.93 -5.22
N LEU A 407 -16.51 -17.60 -4.35
CA LEU A 407 -15.95 -18.51 -3.35
C LEU A 407 -16.37 -19.94 -3.69
N GLY A 408 -15.45 -20.87 -3.55
CA GLY A 408 -15.69 -22.25 -3.87
C GLY A 408 -14.57 -23.19 -3.42
N HIS A 409 -14.63 -24.42 -3.92
CA HIS A 409 -13.64 -25.45 -3.64
C HIS A 409 -13.23 -26.19 -4.90
N GLN A 410 -11.95 -26.57 -4.98
CA GLN A 410 -11.42 -27.41 -6.05
C GLN A 410 -11.81 -28.88 -5.80
N ALA A 411 -12.30 -29.58 -6.83
CA ALA A 411 -12.90 -30.91 -6.69
C ALA A 411 -11.92 -32.02 -6.25
N GLN A 412 -10.62 -31.91 -6.59
CA GLN A 412 -9.63 -32.96 -6.30
C GLN A 412 -9.14 -32.94 -4.84
N ASP A 413 -8.96 -31.74 -4.25
CA ASP A 413 -8.29 -31.58 -2.95
C ASP A 413 -9.14 -30.83 -1.90
N SER A 414 -10.37 -30.41 -2.25
CA SER A 414 -11.20 -29.51 -1.42
C SER A 414 -10.51 -28.20 -1.01
N LYS A 415 -9.45 -27.79 -1.72
CA LYS A 415 -8.77 -26.51 -1.52
C LYS A 415 -9.73 -25.37 -1.78
N ARG A 416 -9.73 -24.37 -0.89
CA ARG A 416 -10.54 -23.16 -1.05
C ARG A 416 -10.06 -22.37 -2.25
N VAL A 417 -11.00 -21.85 -3.02
CA VAL A 417 -10.73 -21.00 -4.17
C VAL A 417 -11.50 -19.70 -3.98
N VAL A 418 -10.77 -18.59 -4.08
CA VAL A 418 -11.33 -17.24 -4.00
C VAL A 418 -10.86 -16.47 -5.22
N VAL A 419 -11.80 -16.12 -6.09
CA VAL A 419 -11.56 -15.38 -7.33
C VAL A 419 -12.44 -14.15 -7.32
N GLY A 420 -11.97 -13.03 -7.88
CA GLY A 420 -12.75 -11.81 -7.90
C GLY A 420 -12.49 -10.91 -9.10
N ALA A 421 -13.42 -9.99 -9.29
CA ALA A 421 -13.41 -8.98 -10.34
C ALA A 421 -13.79 -7.61 -9.77
N PHE A 422 -13.07 -6.58 -10.17
CA PHE A 422 -13.32 -5.20 -9.75
C PHE A 422 -13.78 -4.33 -10.91
N PHE A 423 -14.92 -3.66 -10.70
CA PHE A 423 -15.53 -2.75 -11.65
C PHE A 423 -15.46 -1.32 -11.08
N PRO A 424 -14.73 -0.40 -11.71
CA PRO A 424 -14.68 0.99 -11.25
C PRO A 424 -16.00 1.72 -11.53
N ILE A 425 -16.18 2.89 -10.90
CA ILE A 425 -17.30 3.81 -11.14
C ILE A 425 -17.48 4.05 -12.66
N CYS A 426 -18.67 3.76 -13.17
CA CYS A 426 -19.05 4.06 -14.55
C CYS A 426 -19.21 5.57 -14.79
N THR A 427 -18.18 6.25 -15.29
CA THR A 427 -18.31 7.64 -15.79
C THR A 427 -18.98 7.65 -17.16
N GLN A 428 -20.32 7.72 -17.23
CA GLN A 428 -20.96 8.30 -18.42
C GLN A 428 -20.95 9.82 -18.28
N ASN A 429 -20.29 10.50 -19.21
CA ASN A 429 -20.26 11.95 -19.33
C ASN A 429 -21.69 12.51 -19.52
N PRO A 430 -22.09 13.64 -18.89
CA PRO A 430 -23.31 14.36 -19.21
C PRO A 430 -23.11 15.11 -20.54
N ALA A 431 -23.10 14.37 -21.64
CA ALA A 431 -23.14 14.93 -22.98
C ALA A 431 -24.12 14.10 -23.84
N ALA A 432 -25.34 13.93 -23.32
CA ALA A 432 -26.48 13.71 -24.20
C ALA A 432 -26.69 15.01 -24.97
N LYS A 433 -26.03 15.14 -26.12
CA LYS A 433 -26.56 16.01 -27.18
C LYS A 433 -27.96 15.48 -27.47
N GLU A 434 -28.93 16.37 -27.30
CA GLU A 434 -30.33 16.18 -27.67
C GLU A 434 -30.46 15.47 -29.02
N GLY A 435 -31.37 14.50 -29.10
CA GLY A 435 -31.99 14.16 -30.37
C GLY A 435 -31.60 12.85 -31.06
N LYS A 436 -31.10 11.83 -30.35
CA LYS A 436 -31.18 10.45 -30.86
C LYS A 436 -31.84 9.54 -29.82
N GLU A 437 -32.92 8.88 -30.23
CA GLU A 437 -33.53 7.80 -29.46
C GLU A 437 -32.44 6.82 -29.01
N PRO A 438 -32.48 6.33 -27.76
CA PRO A 438 -31.54 5.32 -27.32
C PRO A 438 -31.78 4.07 -28.16
N GLU A 439 -30.84 3.76 -29.05
CA GLU A 439 -30.75 2.44 -29.67
C GLU A 439 -30.87 1.40 -28.56
N LYS A 440 -31.71 0.38 -28.79
CA LYS A 440 -31.92 -0.73 -27.84
C LYS A 440 -30.57 -1.37 -27.50
N ILE A 441 -29.96 -0.94 -26.40
CA ILE A 441 -28.76 -1.54 -25.84
C ILE A 441 -29.09 -3.00 -25.53
N CYS A 442 -28.39 -3.94 -26.16
CA CYS A 442 -28.51 -5.36 -25.88
C CYS A 442 -28.31 -5.61 -24.37
N LYS A 443 -29.36 -6.14 -23.74
CA LYS A 443 -29.54 -6.32 -22.28
C LYS A 443 -28.58 -7.32 -21.60
N SER A 444 -27.47 -7.74 -22.21
CA SER A 444 -26.74 -8.94 -21.77
C SER A 444 -25.22 -8.83 -21.77
N ARG A 445 -24.63 -7.64 -21.90
CA ARG A 445 -23.17 -7.50 -21.98
C ARG A 445 -22.59 -7.03 -20.64
N ILE A 446 -21.91 -7.92 -19.93
CA ILE A 446 -21.13 -7.58 -18.73
C ILE A 446 -19.94 -6.71 -19.17
N ALA A 447 -19.73 -5.58 -18.49
CA ALA A 447 -18.58 -4.71 -18.75
C ALA A 447 -17.24 -5.43 -18.48
N LEU A 448 -16.14 -4.94 -19.04
CA LEU A 448 -14.82 -5.48 -18.69
C LEU A 448 -14.38 -4.91 -17.34
N PRO A 449 -14.05 -5.74 -16.34
CA PRO A 449 -13.52 -5.25 -15.08
C PRO A 449 -12.13 -4.61 -15.26
N GLN A 450 -11.78 -3.70 -14.37
CA GLN A 450 -10.45 -3.09 -14.37
C GLN A 450 -9.39 -4.06 -13.81
N LEU A 451 -9.79 -4.89 -12.83
CA LEU A 451 -8.94 -5.91 -12.22
C LEU A 451 -9.65 -7.26 -12.19
N LEU A 452 -8.89 -8.32 -12.46
CA LEU A 452 -9.26 -9.70 -12.19
C LEU A 452 -8.21 -10.30 -11.28
N PHE A 453 -8.61 -11.12 -10.31
CA PHE A 453 -7.65 -11.71 -9.39
C PHE A 453 -8.08 -13.08 -8.89
N GLN A 454 -7.09 -13.90 -8.57
CA GLN A 454 -7.22 -15.08 -7.74
C GLN A 454 -6.50 -14.79 -6.42
N LEU A 455 -7.18 -14.95 -5.30
CA LEU A 455 -6.61 -14.78 -3.97
C LEU A 455 -6.16 -16.12 -3.37
N GLN A 456 -6.88 -17.21 -3.67
CA GLN A 456 -6.55 -18.58 -3.27
C GLN A 456 -6.77 -19.55 -4.43
N PRO A 457 -5.97 -20.63 -4.55
CA PRO A 457 -4.92 -21.08 -3.62
C PRO A 457 -3.58 -20.35 -3.77
N SER A 458 -3.39 -19.61 -4.87
CA SER A 458 -2.22 -18.75 -5.08
C SER A 458 -2.68 -17.37 -5.56
N PHE A 459 -1.90 -16.33 -5.21
CA PHE A 459 -2.24 -14.97 -5.61
C PHE A 459 -1.85 -14.74 -7.07
N SER A 460 -2.80 -14.24 -7.86
CA SER A 460 -2.54 -13.74 -9.21
C SER A 460 -3.42 -12.51 -9.43
N LEU A 461 -2.80 -11.40 -9.86
CA LEU A 461 -3.51 -10.15 -10.11
C LEU A 461 -3.34 -9.74 -11.56
N PHE A 462 -4.45 -9.48 -12.25
CA PHE A 462 -4.49 -9.08 -13.65
C PHE A 462 -5.10 -7.69 -13.76
N ARG A 463 -4.43 -6.80 -14.50
CA ARG A 463 -4.86 -5.42 -14.73
C ARG A 463 -5.20 -5.21 -16.19
N TRP A 464 -6.34 -4.61 -16.46
CA TRP A 464 -6.71 -4.23 -17.82
C TRP A 464 -5.85 -3.05 -18.30
N ASN A 465 -5.09 -3.24 -19.39
CA ASN A 465 -4.17 -2.24 -19.94
C ASN A 465 -4.59 -1.70 -21.33
N GLY A 466 -5.84 -1.93 -21.77
CA GLY A 466 -6.27 -1.55 -23.12
C GLY A 466 -6.60 -0.07 -23.37
N GLU A 467 -6.14 0.38 -24.56
CA GLU A 467 -6.15 1.72 -25.20
C GLU A 467 -6.16 2.96 -24.30
N GLY A 468 -4.99 3.62 -24.25
CA GLY A 468 -4.76 4.84 -23.48
C GLY A 468 -5.73 5.97 -23.83
N SER A 469 -6.04 6.79 -22.82
CA SER A 469 -6.68 8.10 -23.00
C SER A 469 -8.01 8.08 -23.77
N MET A 470 -9.05 7.45 -23.22
CA MET A 470 -10.41 7.72 -23.70
C MET A 470 -10.98 8.94 -22.97
N SER A 471 -10.58 10.11 -23.47
CA SER A 471 -11.53 11.19 -23.71
C SER A 471 -12.79 10.59 -24.32
N SER A 472 -13.95 10.89 -23.73
CA SER A 472 -15.25 10.48 -24.21
C SER A 472 -15.40 10.74 -25.71
N SER A 473 -15.75 9.71 -26.50
CA SER A 473 -16.81 9.72 -27.53
C SER A 473 -16.62 8.78 -28.74
N GLN A 474 -15.51 8.04 -28.91
CA GLN A 474 -15.26 7.40 -30.23
C GLN A 474 -14.85 5.92 -30.26
N ALA A 475 -15.11 5.13 -29.21
CA ALA A 475 -14.78 3.69 -29.23
C ALA A 475 -15.96 2.73 -29.47
N TYR A 476 -17.15 3.24 -29.85
CA TYR A 476 -18.33 2.37 -30.01
C TYR A 476 -18.49 1.73 -31.39
N ASP A 477 -17.67 2.08 -32.39
CA ASP A 477 -17.94 1.66 -33.78
C ASP A 477 -16.98 0.63 -34.38
N SER A 478 -15.99 0.09 -33.66
CA SER A 478 -15.12 -0.93 -34.26
C SER A 478 -14.50 -1.91 -33.26
N ALA A 479 -15.36 -2.71 -32.61
CA ALA A 479 -14.95 -3.97 -32.01
C ALA A 479 -16.05 -5.04 -32.17
N THR A 480 -16.35 -5.37 -33.43
CA THR A 480 -17.06 -6.61 -33.79
C THR A 480 -16.16 -7.81 -33.48
N GLY A 481 -16.21 -8.25 -32.23
CA GLY A 481 -15.71 -9.54 -31.75
C GLY A 481 -16.73 -10.12 -30.79
N TYR A 482 -17.57 -11.01 -31.30
CA TYR A 482 -18.66 -11.67 -30.58
C TYR A 482 -18.12 -12.50 -29.40
N THR A 483 -18.61 -12.24 -28.18
CA THR A 483 -18.50 -13.18 -27.04
C THR A 483 -19.85 -13.85 -26.87
N GLY A 484 -19.95 -15.12 -27.25
CA GLY A 484 -21.18 -15.92 -27.25
C GLY A 484 -21.48 -16.63 -25.92
N HIS A 485 -20.91 -16.20 -24.78
CA HIS A 485 -21.08 -16.87 -23.50
C HIS A 485 -21.67 -15.90 -22.46
N PRO A 486 -22.95 -16.03 -22.06
CA PRO A 486 -23.60 -15.09 -21.13
C PRO A 486 -23.06 -15.17 -19.69
N ASN A 487 -22.27 -16.19 -19.35
CA ASN A 487 -21.72 -16.42 -18.00
C ASN A 487 -20.19 -16.32 -17.95
N CYS A 488 -19.63 -15.29 -18.57
CA CYS A 488 -18.19 -15.01 -18.46
C CYS A 488 -17.90 -13.57 -18.01
N ILE A 489 -16.85 -13.40 -17.21
CA ILE A 489 -16.30 -12.10 -16.81
C ILE A 489 -14.84 -12.03 -17.25
N GLY A 490 -14.46 -10.98 -17.97
CA GLY A 490 -13.09 -10.78 -18.47
C GLY A 490 -13.00 -10.83 -20.00
N ASP A 491 -11.79 -10.99 -20.51
CA ASP A 491 -11.52 -11.06 -21.95
C ASP A 491 -10.91 -12.42 -22.30
N LEU A 492 -11.82 -13.37 -22.52
CA LEU A 492 -11.51 -14.74 -22.91
C LEU A 492 -11.04 -14.87 -24.36
N ASN A 493 -11.33 -13.87 -25.21
CA ASN A 493 -11.05 -13.93 -26.63
C ASN A 493 -9.65 -13.45 -26.98
N ARG A 494 -9.19 -12.34 -26.39
CA ARG A 494 -7.85 -11.77 -26.71
C ARG A 494 -6.82 -12.18 -25.68
N SER A 495 -7.03 -11.81 -24.42
CA SER A 495 -6.08 -12.11 -23.34
C SER A 495 -6.22 -13.50 -22.75
N LYS A 496 -7.33 -14.21 -23.00
CA LYS A 496 -7.68 -15.48 -22.34
C LYS A 496 -7.64 -15.39 -20.81
N VAL A 497 -8.01 -14.23 -20.27
CA VAL A 497 -8.07 -13.98 -18.83
C VAL A 497 -9.51 -13.69 -18.44
N GLY A 498 -10.06 -14.50 -17.54
CA GLY A 498 -11.44 -14.35 -17.12
C GLY A 498 -11.96 -15.51 -16.27
N VAL A 499 -13.17 -15.33 -15.76
CA VAL A 499 -13.94 -16.35 -15.05
C VAL A 499 -15.06 -16.81 -15.97
N GLU A 500 -15.15 -18.10 -16.23
CA GLU A 500 -16.29 -18.74 -16.90
C GLU A 500 -17.06 -19.58 -15.88
N ILE A 501 -18.39 -19.50 -15.88
CA ILE A 501 -19.25 -20.24 -14.94
C ILE A 501 -20.35 -20.96 -15.70
N ASP A 502 -20.49 -22.25 -15.45
CA ASP A 502 -21.69 -23.00 -15.82
C ASP A 502 -22.78 -22.72 -14.78
N SER A 503 -23.82 -21.99 -15.21
CA SER A 503 -24.95 -21.61 -14.35
C SER A 503 -25.75 -22.79 -13.79
N VAL A 504 -25.67 -23.97 -14.42
CA VAL A 504 -26.41 -25.18 -14.05
C VAL A 504 -25.57 -26.06 -13.12
N THR A 505 -24.33 -26.36 -13.52
CA THR A 505 -23.46 -27.26 -12.74
C THR A 505 -22.70 -26.54 -11.63
N ARG A 506 -22.70 -25.20 -11.64
CA ARG A 506 -21.92 -24.32 -10.74
C ARG A 506 -20.41 -24.53 -10.84
N GLN A 507 -19.95 -25.23 -11.87
CA GLN A 507 -18.53 -25.34 -12.17
C GLN A 507 -18.05 -24.02 -12.75
N ALA A 508 -16.93 -23.54 -12.24
CA ALA A 508 -16.28 -22.34 -12.72
C ALA A 508 -14.81 -22.61 -13.03
N THR A 509 -14.32 -21.93 -14.05
CA THR A 509 -12.91 -21.98 -14.44
C THR A 509 -12.37 -20.57 -14.45
N PHE A 510 -11.31 -20.33 -13.67
CA PHE A 510 -10.50 -19.12 -13.80
C PHE A 510 -9.38 -19.37 -14.81
N LEU A 511 -9.46 -18.67 -15.93
CA LEU A 511 -8.50 -18.73 -17.03
C LEU A 511 -7.43 -17.66 -16.85
N ARG A 512 -6.16 -18.08 -16.93
CA ARG A 512 -4.98 -17.21 -16.85
C ARG A 512 -4.14 -17.40 -18.12
N GLY A 513 -4.43 -16.57 -19.12
CA GLY A 513 -3.66 -16.52 -20.35
C GLY A 513 -2.25 -15.97 -20.12
N THR A 514 -1.26 -16.61 -20.74
CA THR A 514 0.16 -16.23 -20.69
C THR A 514 0.69 -15.72 -22.04
N ASP A 515 -0.20 -15.44 -23.01
CA ASP A 515 0.16 -15.26 -24.43
C ASP A 515 1.06 -14.02 -24.66
N THR A 516 2.38 -14.24 -24.59
CA THR A 516 3.45 -13.33 -25.00
C THR A 516 3.65 -13.21 -26.50
N ALA A 517 3.17 -14.20 -27.28
CA ALA A 517 3.62 -14.39 -28.66
C ALA A 517 2.92 -13.50 -29.69
N ASN A 518 1.78 -12.89 -29.35
CA ASN A 518 1.06 -11.95 -30.22
C ASN A 518 0.44 -10.83 -29.38
N ARG A 519 1.25 -9.83 -28.99
CA ARG A 519 0.76 -8.59 -28.37
C ARG A 519 -0.09 -7.79 -29.37
N MET A 520 -1.35 -8.17 -29.53
CA MET A 520 -2.37 -7.21 -29.95
C MET A 520 -2.51 -6.20 -28.80
N PRO A 521 -2.34 -4.88 -29.05
CA PRO A 521 -2.55 -3.89 -28.01
C PRO A 521 -4.01 -3.97 -27.50
N GLY A 522 -4.19 -4.14 -26.19
CA GLY A 522 -5.50 -4.08 -25.54
C GLY A 522 -6.00 -5.35 -24.85
N GLY A 523 -5.33 -5.78 -23.77
CA GLY A 523 -5.72 -6.94 -22.95
C GLY A 523 -5.33 -6.82 -21.46
N TYR A 524 -5.58 -7.88 -20.68
CA TYR A 524 -5.11 -8.02 -19.30
C TYR A 524 -3.62 -8.35 -19.22
N GLU A 525 -2.92 -7.73 -18.26
CA GLU A 525 -1.52 -8.01 -17.92
C GLU A 525 -1.43 -8.54 -16.49
N GLU A 526 -0.67 -9.62 -16.28
CA GLU A 526 -0.39 -10.15 -14.94
C GLU A 526 0.60 -9.25 -14.21
N VAL A 527 0.18 -8.70 -13.07
CA VAL A 527 0.97 -7.78 -12.23
C VAL A 527 1.92 -8.54 -11.30
N THR A 528 1.57 -9.79 -10.95
CA THR A 528 2.29 -10.63 -9.97
C THR A 528 3.52 -11.32 -10.56
N ARG A 529 3.65 -11.47 -11.88
CA ARG A 529 4.80 -12.11 -12.54
C ARG A 529 5.52 -11.15 -13.48
N LYS A 530 6.84 -11.27 -13.56
CA LYS A 530 7.67 -10.47 -14.48
C LYS A 530 7.62 -11.08 -15.89
N HIS A 531 7.54 -10.23 -16.91
CA HIS A 531 8.16 -10.51 -18.20
C HIS A 531 9.57 -9.96 -18.15
N ASP A 532 10.57 -10.82 -18.01
CA ASP A 532 11.91 -10.46 -18.46
C ASP A 532 11.96 -10.63 -19.97
N GLY A 533 12.01 -9.49 -20.66
CA GLY A 533 12.43 -9.48 -22.06
C GLY A 533 13.86 -9.99 -22.10
N ALA A 534 14.03 -11.17 -22.70
CA ALA A 534 15.23 -12.01 -22.73
C ALA A 534 15.41 -12.90 -21.49
N GLU A 535 14.88 -14.11 -21.54
CA GLU A 535 15.70 -15.33 -21.66
C GLU A 535 14.82 -16.58 -21.87
N ASN A 536 15.28 -17.44 -22.77
CA ASN A 536 14.85 -18.83 -23.03
C ASN A 536 13.40 -19.06 -23.47
N ILE A 537 13.22 -18.89 -24.79
CA ILE A 537 12.26 -19.64 -25.60
C ILE A 537 12.62 -21.12 -25.48
N HIS A 538 12.01 -21.84 -24.54
CA HIS A 538 11.70 -23.28 -24.59
C HIS A 538 11.31 -23.78 -23.20
N GLU A 539 10.07 -23.54 -22.80
CA GLU A 539 9.32 -24.44 -21.93
C GLU A 539 7.82 -24.14 -22.15
N ASP A 540 7.02 -25.19 -22.30
CA ASP A 540 5.64 -25.16 -22.79
C ASP A 540 4.77 -24.11 -22.05
N GLN A 541 4.36 -23.07 -22.78
CA GLN A 541 3.44 -22.03 -22.30
C GLN A 541 2.01 -22.59 -22.23
N GLN A 542 1.76 -23.48 -21.27
CA GLN A 542 0.45 -24.07 -21.06
C GLN A 542 -0.46 -23.10 -20.31
N GLU A 543 -1.65 -22.86 -20.88
CA GLU A 543 -2.71 -22.05 -20.26
C GLU A 543 -2.98 -22.55 -18.83
N ARG A 544 -2.79 -21.68 -17.83
CA ARG A 544 -3.05 -22.04 -16.44
C ARG A 544 -4.53 -21.85 -16.15
N LYS A 545 -5.17 -22.92 -15.66
CA LYS A 545 -6.61 -22.93 -15.35
C LYS A 545 -6.81 -23.36 -13.90
N THR A 546 -7.81 -22.79 -13.25
CA THR A 546 -8.22 -23.21 -11.91
C THR A 546 -9.70 -23.51 -11.97
N ASP A 547 -10.00 -24.81 -11.93
CA ASP A 547 -11.36 -25.34 -11.96
C ASP A 547 -11.87 -25.53 -10.53
N PHE A 548 -13.06 -25.03 -10.24
CA PHE A 548 -13.65 -25.07 -8.91
C PHE A 548 -15.18 -25.07 -8.97
N THR A 549 -15.81 -25.55 -7.90
CA THR A 549 -17.27 -25.47 -7.75
C THR A 549 -17.62 -24.24 -6.91
N VAL A 550 -18.41 -23.33 -7.46
CA VAL A 550 -18.85 -22.10 -6.79
C VAL A 550 -19.88 -22.44 -5.71
N THR A 551 -19.56 -22.12 -4.47
CA THR A 551 -20.46 -22.27 -3.32
C THR A 551 -21.14 -20.95 -2.94
N ARG A 552 -20.50 -19.82 -3.26
CA ARG A 552 -21.03 -18.49 -2.94
C ARG A 552 -20.56 -17.42 -3.92
N ILE A 553 -21.48 -16.51 -4.24
CA ILE A 553 -21.18 -15.25 -4.94
C ILE A 553 -21.55 -14.10 -4.00
N ALA A 554 -20.61 -13.18 -3.80
CA ALA A 554 -20.84 -11.96 -3.04
C ALA A 554 -20.49 -10.74 -3.89
N ILE A 555 -21.34 -9.71 -3.86
CA ILE A 555 -21.10 -8.44 -4.56
C ILE A 555 -21.16 -7.32 -3.54
N LEU A 556 -20.12 -6.48 -3.54
CA LEU A 556 -19.94 -5.41 -2.59
C LEU A 556 -19.65 -4.09 -3.30
N ASN A 557 -20.25 -3.01 -2.83
CA ASN A 557 -19.85 -1.66 -3.18
C ASN A 557 -18.52 -1.35 -2.52
N VAL A 558 -17.62 -0.73 -3.26
CA VAL A 558 -16.30 -0.31 -2.79
C VAL A 558 -16.26 1.20 -2.74
N GLU A 559 -15.92 1.74 -1.57
CA GLU A 559 -15.72 3.17 -1.37
C GLU A 559 -14.38 3.45 -0.71
N GLY A 560 -13.87 4.67 -0.92
CA GLY A 560 -12.63 5.15 -0.31
C GLY A 560 -11.37 4.78 -1.08
N GLY A 561 -10.26 4.64 -0.35
CA GLY A 561 -8.92 4.45 -0.92
C GLY A 561 -8.16 5.75 -1.20
N PRO A 562 -6.90 5.64 -1.65
CA PRO A 562 -6.12 6.79 -2.08
C PRO A 562 -6.69 7.37 -3.38
N ASN A 563 -6.88 8.69 -3.38
CA ASN A 563 -7.33 9.44 -4.54
C ASN A 563 -6.54 10.74 -4.65
N TYR A 564 -6.40 11.25 -5.86
CA TYR A 564 -6.01 12.64 -6.06
C TYR A 564 -7.29 13.44 -6.23
N ASP A 565 -7.43 14.57 -5.55
CA ASP A 565 -8.51 15.50 -5.92
C ASP A 565 -8.43 15.74 -7.44
N TYR A 566 -9.58 15.73 -8.12
CA TYR A 566 -9.64 15.95 -9.57
C TYR A 566 -8.84 17.22 -9.92
N PRO A 567 -7.93 17.14 -10.90
CA PRO A 567 -7.00 18.21 -11.18
C PRO A 567 -7.60 19.15 -12.22
N TRP A 568 -7.27 20.42 -12.09
CA TRP A 568 -6.91 21.21 -13.26
C TRP A 568 -5.39 21.24 -13.31
#